data_AF-A0A9E1SWB8-F1
#
_entry.id   AF-A0A9E1SWB8-F1
#
_cell.length_a   1.000
_cell.length_b   1.000
_cell.length_c   1.000
_cell.angle_alpha   90.00
_cell.angle_beta   90.00
_cell.angle_gamma   90.00
#
_symmetry.space_group_name_H-M   'P 1'
#
loop_
_entity.id
_entity.type
_entity.pdbx_description
1 polymer ?
#
loop_
_entity_poly.entity_id
_entity_poly.type
_entity_poly.pdbx_seq_one_letter_code
_entity_poly.pdbx_strand_id
1 'polypeptide(L)' 'KELLAGAPQTVVRNPGGTYRLWRIGDAVSSRNVHAAIYEALRLCKDI' A
#
# COMPACT_ATOMS: atom_id res chain seq x y z
N LYS A 1 -4.92 6.86 2.25
CA LYS A 1 -3.53 7.28 2.55
C LYS A 1 -2.68 6.15 2.03
N GLU A 2 -2.00 6.24 0.89
CA GLU A 2 -0.95 7.17 0.71
C GLU A 2 0.01 6.80 1.86
N LEU A 3 0.64 5.63 1.60
CA LEU A 3 0.24 4.38 2.25
C LEU A 3 0.52 4.42 3.73
N LEU A 4 1.79 4.47 4.05
CA LEU A 4 2.26 4.69 5.40
C LEU A 4 3.38 5.73 5.34
N ALA A 5 3.38 6.52 4.27
CA ALA A 5 4.50 7.35 3.84
C ALA A 5 4.47 8.76 4.43
N GLY A 6 3.32 9.21 4.93
CA GLY A 6 3.16 10.66 4.91
C GLY A 6 3.25 11.18 3.47
N ALA A 7 2.49 10.51 2.58
CA ALA A 7 2.23 10.81 1.16
C ALA A 7 3.32 10.39 0.13
N PRO A 8 3.08 10.51 -1.19
CA PRO A 8 1.87 10.11 -1.90
C PRO A 8 2.12 8.87 -2.81
N GLN A 9 1.32 7.79 -2.67
CA GLN A 9 1.25 6.71 -3.67
C GLN A 9 0.08 6.98 -4.63
N THR A 10 0.31 6.90 -5.93
CA THR A 10 -0.75 6.76 -6.94
C THR A 10 -0.16 6.14 -8.20
N VAL A 11 -0.71 5.04 -8.71
CA VAL A 11 -0.52 4.67 -10.13
C VAL A 11 -1.75 3.94 -10.65
N VAL A 12 -2.35 4.46 -11.71
CA VAL A 12 -3.57 3.95 -12.35
C VAL A 12 -3.22 3.47 -13.75
N ARG A 13 -3.48 2.20 -14.07
CA ARG A 13 -3.18 1.60 -15.38
C ARG A 13 -4.39 1.38 -16.28
N ASN A 14 -5.59 1.47 -15.73
CA ASN A 14 -6.86 1.34 -16.41
C ASN A 14 -7.91 2.18 -15.66
N PRO A 15 -8.42 3.28 -16.26
CA PRO A 15 -9.38 4.16 -15.59
C PRO A 15 -10.72 3.49 -15.27
N GLY A 16 -11.08 2.40 -15.96
CA GLY A 16 -12.32 1.64 -15.72
C GLY A 16 -12.17 0.49 -14.72
N GLY A 17 -11.02 0.35 -14.06
CA GLY A 17 -10.79 -0.72 -13.07
C GLY A 17 -11.62 -0.52 -11.81
N THR A 18 -12.17 -1.62 -11.28
CA THR A 18 -12.99 -1.63 -10.03
C THR A 18 -12.17 -1.79 -8.75
N TYR A 19 -10.85 -1.96 -8.87
CA TYR A 19 -9.95 -2.17 -7.74
C TYR A 19 -8.68 -1.35 -7.89
N ARG A 20 -8.09 -0.99 -6.74
CA ARG A 20 -6.84 -0.23 -6.66
C ARG A 20 -5.73 -1.14 -6.14
N LEU A 21 -4.59 -1.14 -6.83
CA LEU A 21 -3.41 -1.88 -6.40
C LEU A 21 -2.55 -1.02 -5.48
N TRP A 22 -2.18 -1.60 -4.34
CA TRP A 22 -1.32 -1.01 -3.33
C TRP A 22 -0.01 -1.78 -3.25
N ARG A 23 1.12 -1.06 -3.13
CA ARG A 23 2.43 -1.66 -2.87
C ARG A 23 2.72 -1.57 -1.38
N ILE A 24 3.09 -2.69 -0.74
CA ILE A 24 3.43 -2.83 0.69
C ILE A 24 4.78 -3.55 0.86
N GLY A 25 5.38 -3.49 2.06
CA GLY A 25 6.55 -4.29 2.42
C GLY A 25 7.81 -3.94 1.61
N ASP A 26 8.60 -4.97 1.25
CA ASP A 26 9.85 -4.83 0.50
C ASP A 26 9.68 -4.15 -0.88
N ALA A 27 8.45 -4.03 -1.39
CA ALA A 27 8.13 -3.26 -2.59
C ALA A 27 8.08 -1.73 -2.38
N VAL A 28 8.20 -1.25 -1.13
CA VAL A 28 8.15 0.17 -0.73
C VAL A 28 9.29 0.54 0.21
N SER A 29 9.64 -0.33 1.16
CA SER A 29 10.77 -0.16 2.07
C SER A 29 11.26 -1.56 2.46
N SER A 30 12.51 -1.93 2.18
CA SER A 30 13.04 -3.26 2.51
C SER A 30 13.11 -3.49 4.02
N ARG A 31 11.98 -3.87 4.62
CA ARG A 31 11.76 -4.08 6.05
C ARG A 31 11.08 -5.44 6.17
N ASN A 32 11.56 -6.27 7.09
CA ASN A 32 11.19 -7.68 7.28
C ASN A 32 9.68 -8.02 7.15
N VAL A 33 9.37 -9.30 6.95
CA VAL A 33 8.00 -9.83 6.74
C VAL A 33 6.99 -9.35 7.80
N HIS A 34 7.42 -9.19 9.05
CA HIS A 34 6.57 -8.69 10.12
C HIS A 34 6.09 -7.26 9.85
N ALA A 35 6.97 -6.37 9.36
CA ALA A 35 6.60 -5.02 8.97
C ALA A 35 5.54 -5.03 7.86
N ALA A 36 5.74 -5.83 6.80
CA ALA A 36 4.81 -5.93 5.67
C ALA A 36 3.39 -6.36 6.09
N ILE A 37 3.28 -7.31 7.04
CA ILE A 37 2.00 -7.74 7.60
C ILE A 37 1.31 -6.58 8.32
N TYR A 38 2.05 -5.84 9.15
CA TYR A 38 1.50 -4.66 9.83
C TYR A 38 1.10 -3.55 8.86
N GLU A 39 1.81 -3.38 7.74
CA GLU A 39 1.44 -2.40 6.71
C GLU A 39 0.12 -2.77 6.01
N ALA A 40 -0.06 -4.04 5.64
CA ALA A 40 -1.29 -4.54 5.05
C ALA A 40 -2.49 -4.41 6.00
N LEU A 41 -2.28 -4.76 7.27
CA LEU A 41 -3.33 -4.66 8.29
C LEU A 41 -3.81 -3.22 8.47
N ARG A 42 -2.88 -2.26 8.55
CA ARG A 42 -3.22 -0.84 8.70
C ARG A 42 -3.96 -0.30 7.49
N LEU A 43 -3.55 -0.71 6.29
CA LEU A 43 -4.26 -0.36 5.06
C LEU A 43 -5.72 -0.85 5.10
N CYS A 44 -5.94 -2.12 5.44
CA CYS A 44 -7.30 -2.68 5.46
C CYS A 44 -8.18 -2.14 6.59
N LYS A 45 -7.56 -1.69 7.69
CA LYS A 45 -8.29 -1.12 8.83
C LYS A 45 -8.70 0.34 8.60
N ASP A 46 -7.83 1.12 7.97
CA ASP A 46 -7.98 2.57 7.80
C ASP A 46 -8.54 2.97 6.41
N ILE A 47 -8.93 1.98 5.58
CA ILE A 47 -9.70 2.14 4.31
C ILE A 47 -11.20 2.21 4.60
#